data_AF-A0A2S3GQV8-F1
#
_entry.id   AF-A0A2S3GQV8-F1
#
_cell.length_a   1.000
_cell.length_b   1.000
_cell.length_c   1.000
_cell.angle_alpha   90.00
_cell.angle_beta   90.00
_cell.angle_gamma   90.00
#
_symmetry.space_group_name_H-M   'P 1'
#
loop_
_entity.id
_entity.type
_entity.pdbx_description
1 polymer ?
#
loop_
_entity_poly.entity_id
_entity_poly.type
_entity_poly.pdbx_seq_one_letter_code
_entity_poly.pdbx_strand_id
1 'polypeptide(L)'
;MMTRTPRRAALCLLVVLVAAGHRATRAAAVTLSTSSRWVVDPAGRRVKLACVNWPSHLEPVVIEGLGRQPVGAIAGMVVSLGFNCIRLTYPIALATNASLSSLTVRQSLLAHGLAETAGGVEVNNPGFLDLTLMDSLKAVVNALGEKDVLVILDNHVSKPGWCCGNDDGNGFFGDRDFDPDVWVDGLGNMATIFADVPNVVGMSLRNELRGPRQNPEDWYTYMQRGAEAVHAANPRALVIMGGLSYDYDLSFLAARQVGVSFAAECKLVFEVHWYSFSDARAWETENANEVCARAARDFERRAGFLLARGFPLFLSEFGADLRGGDLKGNRYFPCAAAVAAEHDLDWAYWALQGSYALRQGVAGMDEVYGVLDWSWSKPRNETVLPRIQALQRPIQGPGYGEALPYTVLFHPLTGLCAAAAANTLELRPCNETDAWAYAPPASTLVLRDAAAAGLPCLRAEGRGLLARLGAKACGDALSTWRLASDSGMHVAVESPPGLDSGGGGMLCLDVGADGRSIVTNPCACLRGDGTCDPERQWFKLVTSTRRAARRPPATLA
;
A
#
# COMPACT_ATOMS: atom_id res chain seq x y z
N MET A 1 45.86 -74.26 -35.13
CA MET A 1 45.79 -72.78 -35.15
C MET A 1 44.49 -72.38 -34.46
N MET A 2 44.48 -72.18 -33.13
CA MET A 2 43.32 -71.61 -32.43
C MET A 2 43.63 -71.30 -30.97
N THR A 3 43.16 -70.13 -30.51
CA THR A 3 42.86 -69.74 -29.10
C THR A 3 44.10 -69.52 -28.21
N ARG A 4 44.21 -68.55 -27.28
CA ARG A 4 43.25 -67.98 -26.31
C ARG A 4 43.78 -66.64 -25.69
N THR A 5 42.87 -65.87 -25.08
CA THR A 5 42.96 -64.66 -24.20
C THR A 5 43.92 -64.78 -22.97
N PRO A 6 44.11 -63.79 -22.05
CA PRO A 6 43.48 -62.44 -21.87
C PRO A 6 44.47 -61.26 -21.58
N ARG A 7 43.99 -60.01 -21.62
CA ARG A 7 44.66 -58.84 -21.01
C ARG A 7 43.87 -58.34 -19.81
N ARG A 8 44.57 -58.23 -18.66
CA ARG A 8 44.09 -57.65 -17.41
C ARG A 8 44.13 -56.11 -17.46
N ALA A 9 43.17 -55.52 -16.77
CA ALA A 9 42.96 -54.11 -16.54
C ALA A 9 44.05 -53.46 -15.67
N ALA A 10 44.24 -52.15 -15.85
CA ALA A 10 44.65 -51.24 -14.79
C ALA A 10 43.98 -49.88 -15.02
N LEU A 11 43.29 -49.42 -13.98
CA LEU A 11 42.47 -48.24 -13.86
C LEU A 11 43.36 -47.08 -13.37
N CYS A 12 43.39 -45.93 -14.08
CA CYS A 12 43.92 -44.68 -13.55
C CYS A 12 42.81 -43.64 -13.50
N LEU A 13 42.44 -43.26 -12.27
CA LEU A 13 41.48 -42.22 -11.93
C LEU A 13 42.15 -40.85 -12.15
N LEU A 14 41.55 -39.99 -12.97
CA LEU A 14 41.93 -38.57 -13.07
C LEU A 14 40.83 -37.74 -12.40
N VAL A 15 41.12 -37.13 -11.26
CA VAL A 15 40.23 -36.19 -10.58
C VAL A 15 40.50 -34.80 -11.15
N VAL A 16 39.55 -34.26 -11.91
CA VAL A 16 39.55 -32.86 -12.36
C VAL A 16 38.76 -32.03 -11.36
N LEU A 17 39.45 -31.18 -10.61
CA LEU A 17 38.84 -30.13 -9.79
C LEU A 17 38.33 -29.02 -10.72
N VAL A 18 37.02 -28.98 -10.97
CA VAL A 18 36.36 -27.82 -11.58
C VAL A 18 36.04 -26.83 -10.47
N ALA A 19 36.87 -25.79 -10.34
CA ALA A 19 36.52 -24.61 -9.55
C ALA A 19 35.45 -23.82 -10.30
N ALA A 20 34.18 -24.11 -10.04
CA ALA A 20 33.06 -23.28 -10.48
C ALA A 20 33.02 -22.01 -9.62
N GLY A 21 33.77 -20.99 -10.04
CA GLY A 21 33.62 -19.64 -9.53
C GLY A 21 32.19 -19.16 -9.75
N HIS A 22 31.42 -19.01 -8.68
CA HIS A 22 30.15 -18.31 -8.69
C HIS A 22 30.44 -16.84 -8.97
N ARG A 23 30.52 -16.45 -10.25
CA ARG A 23 30.30 -15.06 -10.62
C ARG A 23 28.82 -14.78 -10.35
N ALA A 24 28.52 -14.19 -9.20
CA ALA A 24 27.24 -13.54 -8.98
C ALA A 24 27.05 -12.54 -10.13
N THR A 25 26.19 -12.89 -11.09
CA THR A 25 25.67 -11.92 -12.04
C THR A 25 24.96 -10.86 -11.21
N ARG A 26 25.59 -9.69 -11.05
CA ARG A 26 25.00 -8.52 -10.42
C ARG A 26 23.64 -8.32 -11.09
N ALA A 27 22.55 -8.49 -10.34
CA ALA A 27 21.21 -8.29 -10.86
C ALA A 27 21.17 -6.92 -11.55
N ALA A 28 20.64 -6.87 -12.78
CA ALA A 28 20.51 -5.62 -13.51
C ALA A 28 19.67 -4.65 -12.65
N ALA A 29 20.12 -3.40 -12.54
CA ALA A 29 19.47 -2.43 -11.68
C ALA A 29 18.01 -2.21 -12.10
N VAL A 30 17.08 -2.26 -11.15
CA VAL A 30 15.65 -2.05 -11.42
C VAL A 30 15.48 -0.56 -11.69
N THR A 31 15.08 -0.22 -12.92
CA THR A 31 14.80 1.16 -13.32
C THR A 31 13.32 1.26 -13.64
N LEU A 32 12.58 1.95 -12.78
CA LEU A 32 11.15 2.18 -12.99
C LEU A 32 10.94 3.50 -13.75
N SER A 33 9.80 3.60 -14.42
CA SER A 33 9.33 4.83 -15.07
C SER A 33 7.82 4.93 -14.94
N THR A 34 7.22 5.97 -15.50
CA THR A 34 5.77 6.19 -15.48
C THR A 34 5.19 6.08 -16.87
N SER A 35 3.97 5.59 -16.96
CA SER A 35 3.21 5.50 -18.21
C SER A 35 1.75 5.81 -17.90
N SER A 36 1.31 7.03 -18.25
CA SER A 36 0.08 7.58 -17.70
C SER A 36 0.11 7.49 -16.17
N ARG A 37 -1.02 7.12 -15.56
CA ARG A 37 -1.19 6.98 -14.11
C ARG A 37 -0.54 5.76 -13.46
N TRP A 38 0.41 5.09 -14.13
CA TRP A 38 1.01 3.84 -13.66
C TRP A 38 2.52 3.95 -13.53
N VAL A 39 3.08 3.33 -12.49
CA VAL A 39 4.50 2.98 -12.44
C VAL A 39 4.73 1.70 -13.25
N VAL A 40 5.77 1.68 -14.10
CA VAL A 40 6.07 0.58 -15.01
C VAL A 40 7.55 0.18 -14.98
N ASP A 41 7.80 -1.09 -15.29
CA ASP A 41 9.13 -1.64 -15.51
C ASP A 41 9.70 -1.25 -16.90
N PRO A 42 10.96 -1.59 -17.23
CA PRO A 42 11.53 -1.32 -18.55
C PRO A 42 10.81 -2.00 -19.72
N ALA A 43 9.98 -3.01 -19.47
CA ALA A 43 9.15 -3.67 -20.48
C ALA A 43 7.77 -2.99 -20.64
N GLY A 44 7.52 -1.87 -19.93
CA GLY A 44 6.25 -1.15 -19.95
C GLY A 44 5.13 -1.87 -19.21
N ARG A 45 5.44 -2.87 -18.38
CA ARG A 45 4.44 -3.57 -17.55
C ARG A 45 4.32 -2.86 -16.22
N ARG A 46 3.08 -2.76 -15.73
CA ARG A 46 2.82 -2.12 -14.45
C ARG A 46 3.50 -2.85 -13.29
N VAL A 47 4.18 -2.07 -12.47
CA VAL A 47 4.70 -2.47 -11.16
C VAL A 47 3.79 -1.86 -10.11
N LYS A 48 3.06 -2.70 -9.38
CA LYS A 48 2.29 -2.26 -8.20
C LYS A 48 3.28 -2.01 -7.06
N LEU A 49 3.29 -0.82 -6.48
CA LEU A 49 4.04 -0.58 -5.25
C LEU A 49 3.10 -0.86 -4.08
N ALA A 50 3.35 -1.97 -3.38
CA ALA A 50 2.63 -2.38 -2.18
C ALA A 50 3.63 -2.37 -1.02
N CYS A 51 3.89 -1.17 -0.52
CA CYS A 51 4.98 -0.93 0.40
C CYS A 51 4.52 -0.88 1.86
N VAL A 52 5.49 -0.85 2.76
CA VAL A 52 5.28 -0.48 4.16
C VAL A 52 6.36 0.50 4.59
N ASN A 53 6.00 1.47 5.43
CA ASN A 53 6.95 2.46 5.95
C ASN A 53 7.84 1.83 7.02
N TRP A 54 9.16 2.05 6.94
CA TRP A 54 10.13 1.58 7.95
C TRP A 54 10.98 2.76 8.46
N PRO A 55 10.87 3.11 9.76
CA PRO A 55 11.58 4.25 10.29
C PRO A 55 13.08 4.06 10.49
N SER A 56 13.83 5.13 10.19
CA SER A 56 15.25 5.32 10.52
C SER A 56 15.60 6.79 10.79
N HIS A 57 14.58 7.67 10.87
CA HIS A 57 14.76 9.11 10.97
C HIS A 57 14.74 9.65 12.41
N LEU A 58 14.49 8.78 13.39
CA LEU A 58 14.40 9.13 14.81
C LEU A 58 15.77 9.55 15.36
N GLU A 59 15.78 10.05 16.60
CA GLU A 59 16.96 10.66 17.23
C GLU A 59 18.24 9.80 17.12
N PRO A 60 18.21 8.46 17.31
CA PRO A 60 19.40 7.63 17.15
C PRO A 60 19.86 7.43 15.70
N VAL A 61 19.00 7.70 14.71
CA VAL A 61 19.25 7.43 13.28
C VAL A 61 19.64 5.97 13.00
N VAL A 62 19.15 5.07 13.84
CA VAL A 62 19.29 3.62 13.68
C VAL A 62 17.95 3.07 13.22
N ILE A 63 17.98 2.19 12.21
CA ILE A 63 16.78 1.58 11.64
C ILE A 63 16.06 0.81 12.75
N GLU A 64 14.76 1.03 12.86
CA GLU A 64 13.97 0.43 13.94
C GLU A 64 13.95 -1.10 13.84
N GLY A 65 13.96 -1.77 14.99
CA GLY A 65 13.87 -3.24 15.08
C GLY A 65 15.20 -4.00 15.03
N LEU A 66 16.34 -3.37 14.71
CA LEU A 66 17.65 -4.04 14.69
C LEU A 66 18.08 -4.61 16.05
N GLY A 67 17.59 -4.03 17.15
CA GLY A 67 17.78 -4.58 18.49
C GLY A 67 16.88 -5.76 18.85
N ARG A 68 15.91 -6.09 17.99
CA ARG A 68 14.85 -7.09 18.25
C ARG A 68 14.95 -8.32 17.38
N GLN A 69 15.31 -8.16 16.10
CA GLN A 69 15.37 -9.24 15.13
C GLN A 69 16.55 -9.06 14.17
N PRO A 70 17.10 -10.16 13.61
CA PRO A 70 18.03 -10.07 12.50
C PRO A 70 17.40 -9.35 11.30
N VAL A 71 18.14 -8.45 10.64
CA VAL A 71 17.66 -7.66 9.50
C VAL A 71 17.14 -8.57 8.37
N GLY A 72 17.80 -9.69 8.12
CA GLY A 72 17.36 -10.67 7.12
C GLY A 72 16.05 -11.38 7.48
N ALA A 73 15.76 -11.54 8.77
CA ALA A 73 14.48 -12.06 9.24
C ALA A 73 13.37 -11.01 9.08
N ILE A 74 13.65 -9.74 9.37
CA ILE A 74 12.72 -8.63 9.12
C ILE A 74 12.40 -8.51 7.62
N ALA A 75 13.41 -8.52 6.76
CA ALA A 75 13.21 -8.52 5.31
C ALA A 75 12.42 -9.76 4.83
N GLY A 76 12.67 -10.93 5.43
CA GLY A 76 11.89 -12.14 5.18
C GLY A 76 10.41 -12.00 5.58
N MET A 77 10.12 -11.35 6.72
CA MET A 77 8.75 -11.07 7.14
C MET A 77 8.05 -10.12 6.16
N VAL A 78 8.71 -9.05 5.73
CA VAL A 78 8.17 -8.09 4.73
C VAL A 78 7.66 -8.85 3.49
N VAL A 79 8.47 -9.75 2.93
CA VAL A 79 8.08 -10.59 1.78
C VAL A 79 6.95 -11.55 2.13
N SER A 80 7.03 -12.23 3.30
CA SER A 80 6.00 -13.19 3.72
C SER A 80 4.62 -12.56 3.92
N LEU A 81 4.58 -11.27 4.27
CA LEU A 81 3.35 -10.50 4.42
C LEU A 81 2.84 -9.94 3.10
N GLY A 82 3.56 -10.17 1.99
CA GLY A 82 3.18 -9.79 0.63
C GLY A 82 3.57 -8.37 0.22
N PHE A 83 4.32 -7.65 1.06
CA PHE A 83 4.89 -6.36 0.67
C PHE A 83 6.05 -6.59 -0.30
N ASN A 84 6.16 -5.74 -1.33
CA ASN A 84 7.25 -5.79 -2.30
C ASN A 84 8.18 -4.58 -2.24
N CYS A 85 7.89 -3.62 -1.35
CA CYS A 85 8.72 -2.44 -1.18
C CYS A 85 8.71 -1.90 0.26
N ILE A 86 9.72 -1.11 0.58
CA ILE A 86 9.82 -0.32 1.80
C ILE A 86 9.92 1.15 1.43
N ARG A 87 9.12 2.00 2.08
CA ARG A 87 9.38 3.45 2.15
C ARG A 87 10.25 3.68 3.38
N LEU A 88 11.55 3.83 3.17
CA LEU A 88 12.58 3.88 4.21
C LEU A 88 12.88 5.33 4.55
N THR A 89 12.40 5.76 5.71
CA THR A 89 12.54 7.15 6.15
C THR A 89 13.99 7.47 6.55
N TYR A 90 14.45 8.69 6.34
CA TYR A 90 15.73 9.18 6.84
C TYR A 90 15.68 10.69 7.16
N PRO A 91 16.57 11.19 8.06
CA PRO A 91 16.70 12.62 8.31
C PRO A 91 17.70 13.24 7.33
N ILE A 92 17.45 14.45 6.80
CA ILE A 92 18.35 15.08 5.81
C ILE A 92 19.77 15.26 6.36
N ALA A 93 19.89 15.49 7.66
CA ALA A 93 21.17 15.61 8.36
C ALA A 93 22.07 14.37 8.19
N LEU A 94 21.51 13.18 7.97
CA LEU A 94 22.30 11.98 7.71
C LEU A 94 23.14 12.12 6.42
N ALA A 95 22.67 12.90 5.46
CA ALA A 95 23.31 13.14 4.16
C ALA A 95 24.14 14.44 4.10
N THR A 96 24.01 15.32 5.09
CA THR A 96 24.62 16.67 5.08
C THR A 96 25.52 16.95 6.28
N ASN A 97 25.42 16.19 7.36
CA ASN A 97 26.23 16.36 8.56
C ASN A 97 27.23 15.20 8.71
N ALA A 98 28.48 15.45 8.31
CA ALA A 98 29.56 14.46 8.38
C ALA A 98 29.76 13.93 9.81
N SER A 99 29.73 14.80 10.82
CA SER A 99 29.89 14.40 12.23
C SER A 99 28.80 13.42 12.66
N LEU A 100 27.53 13.66 12.28
CA LEU A 100 26.43 12.73 12.54
C LEU A 100 26.63 11.43 11.76
N SER A 101 26.79 11.49 10.44
CA SER A 101 26.88 10.31 9.58
C SER A 101 28.03 9.37 9.95
N SER A 102 29.11 9.91 10.52
CA SER A 102 30.30 9.16 10.93
C SER A 102 30.20 8.50 12.30
N LEU A 103 29.19 8.83 13.11
CA LEU A 103 28.93 8.12 14.36
C LEU A 103 28.67 6.65 14.05
N THR A 104 29.19 5.75 14.89
CA THR A 104 28.80 4.35 14.81
C THR A 104 27.42 4.15 15.42
N VAL A 105 26.73 3.07 15.02
CA VAL A 105 25.48 2.63 15.64
C VAL A 105 25.65 2.51 17.16
N ARG A 106 26.77 1.95 17.63
CA ARG A 106 27.10 1.87 19.06
C ARG A 106 27.16 3.25 19.71
N GLN A 107 27.88 4.20 19.12
CA GLN A 107 28.03 5.54 19.68
C GLN A 107 26.69 6.25 19.78
N SER A 108 25.88 6.20 18.73
CA SER A 108 24.55 6.83 18.71
C SER A 108 23.63 6.23 19.77
N LEU A 109 23.47 4.91 19.81
CA LEU A 109 22.61 4.24 20.80
C LEU A 109 23.04 4.56 22.24
N LEU A 110 24.34 4.50 22.55
CA LEU A 110 24.84 4.80 23.89
C LEU A 110 24.67 6.28 24.27
N ALA A 111 24.85 7.21 23.33
CA ALA A 111 24.61 8.63 23.57
C ALA A 111 23.14 8.92 23.93
N HIS A 112 22.22 8.06 23.50
CA HIS A 112 20.80 8.13 23.83
C HIS A 112 20.37 7.22 24.99
N GLY A 113 21.32 6.63 25.73
CA GLY A 113 21.02 5.76 26.88
C GLY A 113 20.46 4.38 26.52
N LEU A 114 20.61 3.94 25.26
CA LEU A 114 20.02 2.72 24.72
C LEU A 114 20.98 1.52 24.77
N ALA A 115 21.62 1.29 25.93
CA ALA A 115 22.58 0.20 26.11
C ALA A 115 21.95 -1.19 25.91
N GLU A 116 20.70 -1.37 26.34
CA GLU A 116 19.95 -2.61 26.11
C GLU A 116 19.71 -2.86 24.61
N THR A 117 19.26 -1.84 23.88
CA THR A 117 19.10 -1.93 22.42
C THR A 117 20.42 -2.25 21.74
N ALA A 118 21.53 -1.66 22.17
CA ALA A 118 22.86 -1.98 21.63
C ALA A 118 23.21 -3.46 21.87
N GLY A 119 22.98 -3.99 23.07
CA GLY A 119 23.13 -5.42 23.35
C GLY A 119 22.26 -6.30 22.43
N GLY A 120 21.01 -5.89 22.19
CA GLY A 120 20.12 -6.55 21.25
C GLY A 120 20.63 -6.53 19.81
N VAL A 121 21.24 -5.42 19.36
CA VAL A 121 21.84 -5.31 18.02
C VAL A 121 23.04 -6.25 17.90
N GLU A 122 23.92 -6.31 18.90
CA GLU A 122 25.08 -7.22 18.89
C GLU A 122 24.66 -8.69 18.74
N VAL A 123 23.60 -9.10 19.44
CA VAL A 123 23.08 -10.47 19.38
C VAL A 123 22.40 -10.77 18.04
N ASN A 124 21.50 -9.88 17.60
CA ASN A 124 20.65 -10.13 16.44
C ASN A 124 21.33 -9.82 15.10
N ASN A 125 22.27 -8.87 15.10
CA ASN A 125 22.93 -8.35 13.91
C ASN A 125 24.44 -8.16 14.19
N PRO A 126 25.22 -9.23 14.40
CA PRO A 126 26.64 -9.14 14.71
C PRO A 126 27.40 -8.25 13.71
N GLY A 127 28.20 -7.31 14.21
CA GLY A 127 28.96 -6.35 13.41
C GLY A 127 28.23 -5.05 13.05
N PHE A 128 26.90 -4.94 13.23
CA PHE A 128 26.19 -3.68 12.95
C PHE A 128 26.59 -2.54 13.88
N LEU A 129 26.98 -2.85 15.13
CA LEU A 129 27.34 -1.83 16.11
C LEU A 129 28.55 -0.97 15.70
N ASP A 130 29.44 -1.51 14.86
CA ASP A 130 30.66 -0.86 14.43
C ASP A 130 30.50 -0.15 13.07
N LEU A 131 29.36 -0.32 12.40
CA LEU A 131 29.01 0.44 11.21
C LEU A 131 28.72 1.89 11.57
N THR A 132 29.08 2.81 10.67
CA THR A 132 28.59 4.18 10.71
C THR A 132 27.07 4.22 10.53
N LEU A 133 26.39 5.27 10.96
CA LEU A 133 24.94 5.41 10.75
C LEU A 133 24.57 5.30 9.27
N MET A 134 25.33 5.94 8.38
CA MET A 134 25.13 5.83 6.92
C MET A 134 25.37 4.41 6.40
N ASP A 135 26.43 3.73 6.86
CA ASP A 135 26.72 2.37 6.40
C ASP A 135 25.74 1.34 6.97
N SER A 136 25.16 1.61 8.15
CA SER A 136 24.07 0.81 8.70
C SER A 136 22.80 0.90 7.83
N LEU A 137 22.46 2.10 7.33
CA LEU A 137 21.36 2.31 6.38
C LEU A 137 21.61 1.55 5.08
N LYS A 138 22.82 1.65 4.51
CA LYS A 138 23.20 0.88 3.31
C LYS A 138 23.11 -0.62 3.55
N ALA A 139 23.55 -1.11 4.71
CA ALA A 139 23.49 -2.53 5.05
C ALA A 139 22.04 -3.05 5.10
N VAL A 140 21.11 -2.28 5.67
CA VAL A 140 19.68 -2.61 5.65
C VAL A 140 19.11 -2.59 4.22
N VAL A 141 19.41 -1.57 3.42
CA VAL A 141 18.97 -1.50 2.02
C VAL A 141 19.49 -2.69 1.20
N ASN A 142 20.74 -3.11 1.42
CA ASN A 142 21.31 -4.29 0.78
C ASN A 142 20.60 -5.58 1.22
N ALA A 143 20.31 -5.75 2.51
CA ALA A 143 19.58 -6.91 3.02
C ALA A 143 18.15 -7.01 2.44
N LEU A 144 17.49 -5.86 2.21
CA LEU A 144 16.23 -5.79 1.47
C LEU A 144 16.40 -6.21 0.02
N GLY A 145 17.47 -5.77 -0.63
CA GLY A 145 17.81 -6.12 -2.01
C GLY A 145 18.09 -7.62 -2.21
N GLU A 146 18.72 -8.28 -1.24
CA GLU A 146 18.92 -9.75 -1.22
C GLU A 146 17.60 -10.55 -1.17
N LYS A 147 16.48 -9.89 -0.86
CA LYS A 147 15.13 -10.44 -0.83
C LYS A 147 14.23 -9.88 -1.94
N ASP A 148 14.81 -9.21 -2.93
CA ASP A 148 14.09 -8.54 -4.03
C ASP A 148 13.06 -7.50 -3.56
N VAL A 149 13.28 -6.89 -2.39
CA VAL A 149 12.42 -5.82 -1.86
C VAL A 149 12.91 -4.47 -2.38
N LEU A 150 12.03 -3.75 -3.08
CA LEU A 150 12.32 -2.41 -3.58
C LEU A 150 12.35 -1.40 -2.43
N VAL A 151 13.12 -0.32 -2.60
CA VAL A 151 13.26 0.74 -1.61
C VAL A 151 12.94 2.08 -2.24
N ILE A 152 12.07 2.81 -1.57
CA ILE A 152 11.83 4.24 -1.79
C ILE A 152 12.45 4.95 -0.59
N LEU A 153 13.45 5.80 -0.81
CA LEU A 153 14.02 6.60 0.27
C LEU A 153 13.11 7.79 0.53
N ASP A 154 12.76 8.03 1.79
CA ASP A 154 11.88 9.12 2.17
C ASP A 154 12.60 10.12 3.07
N ASN A 155 12.75 11.36 2.58
CA ASN A 155 13.22 12.42 3.48
C ASN A 155 12.10 12.83 4.44
N HIS A 156 12.13 12.24 5.62
CA HIS A 156 11.04 12.36 6.58
C HIS A 156 11.13 13.64 7.43
N VAL A 157 12.34 13.99 7.84
CA VAL A 157 12.62 15.19 8.64
C VAL A 157 13.98 15.74 8.26
N SER A 158 14.30 16.96 8.71
CA SER A 158 15.63 17.52 8.47
C SER A 158 16.58 17.11 9.59
N LYS A 159 16.19 17.40 10.82
CA LYS A 159 16.90 16.99 12.03
C LYS A 159 16.33 15.65 12.55
N PRO A 160 17.18 14.70 13.00
CA PRO A 160 16.70 13.45 13.59
C PRO A 160 15.71 13.67 14.73
N GLY A 161 14.60 12.91 14.72
CA GLY A 161 13.59 12.94 15.78
C GLY A 161 12.16 12.66 15.31
N TRP A 162 11.23 12.64 16.25
CA TRP A 162 9.80 12.46 15.98
C TRP A 162 9.13 13.74 15.46
N CYS A 163 8.20 13.59 14.52
CA CYS A 163 7.35 14.64 13.94
C CYS A 163 5.86 14.25 14.15
N CYS A 164 4.81 14.93 13.71
CA CYS A 164 4.74 16.03 12.77
C CYS A 164 3.82 17.12 13.35
N GLY A 165 4.32 17.86 14.33
CA GLY A 165 3.60 19.01 14.90
C GLY A 165 3.57 20.20 13.94
N ASN A 166 2.65 21.13 14.13
CA ASN A 166 2.65 22.39 13.38
C ASN A 166 3.81 23.32 13.78
N ASP A 167 4.46 23.06 14.91
CA ASP A 167 5.45 23.89 15.57
C ASP A 167 6.76 23.14 15.89
N ASP A 168 6.97 21.96 15.30
CA ASP A 168 8.18 21.16 15.52
C ASP A 168 9.44 21.73 14.84
N GLY A 169 9.28 22.79 14.04
CA GLY A 169 10.37 23.47 13.33
C GLY A 169 10.86 22.73 12.09
N ASN A 170 10.09 21.76 11.58
CA ASN A 170 10.42 20.95 10.39
C ASN A 170 9.28 20.94 9.34
N GLY A 171 8.23 21.73 9.50
CA GLY A 171 7.01 21.63 8.72
C GLY A 171 7.09 22.24 7.31
N PHE A 172 7.81 23.34 7.12
CA PHE A 172 7.92 24.01 5.82
C PHE A 172 9.30 24.64 5.58
N PHE A 173 9.59 24.96 4.33
CA PHE A 173 10.84 25.58 3.93
C PHE A 173 11.14 26.86 4.74
N GLY A 174 12.37 26.96 5.22
CA GLY A 174 12.85 28.03 6.08
C GLY A 174 12.43 27.92 7.55
N ASP A 175 11.78 26.82 7.98
CA ASP A 175 11.59 26.53 9.41
C ASP A 175 12.95 26.34 10.11
N ARG A 176 12.96 26.42 11.45
CA ARG A 176 14.18 26.38 12.27
C ARG A 176 15.16 25.29 11.84
N ASP A 177 14.66 24.10 11.57
CA ASP A 177 15.47 22.94 11.21
C ASP A 177 15.38 22.62 9.70
N PHE A 178 14.65 23.39 8.90
CA PHE A 178 14.41 23.13 7.47
C PHE A 178 14.94 24.25 6.58
N ASP A 179 16.26 24.30 6.43
CA ASP A 179 16.92 25.12 5.41
C ASP A 179 16.74 24.48 4.01
N PRO A 180 16.13 25.19 3.04
CA PRO A 180 15.86 24.63 1.71
C PRO A 180 17.12 24.35 0.89
N ASP A 181 18.19 25.12 1.03
CA ASP A 181 19.42 24.91 0.26
C ASP A 181 20.15 23.67 0.77
N VAL A 182 20.26 23.54 2.11
CA VAL A 182 20.79 22.32 2.74
C VAL A 182 19.95 21.09 2.38
N TRP A 183 18.63 21.25 2.27
CA TRP A 183 17.75 20.16 1.89
C TRP A 183 17.94 19.71 0.44
N VAL A 184 18.07 20.64 -0.52
CA VAL A 184 18.37 20.32 -1.92
C VAL A 184 19.71 19.58 -2.03
N ASP A 185 20.75 20.06 -1.35
CA ASP A 185 22.07 19.41 -1.34
C ASP A 185 21.99 18.00 -0.72
N GLY A 186 21.26 17.86 0.39
CA GLY A 186 21.07 16.57 1.06
C GLY A 186 20.32 15.55 0.21
N LEU A 187 19.32 15.99 -0.56
CA LEU A 187 18.62 15.14 -1.52
C LEU A 187 19.56 14.65 -2.62
N GLY A 188 20.35 15.54 -3.22
CA GLY A 188 21.36 15.18 -4.23
C GLY A 188 22.42 14.22 -3.68
N ASN A 189 22.89 14.45 -2.45
CA ASN A 189 23.83 13.56 -1.77
C ASN A 189 23.23 12.16 -1.56
N MET A 190 21.99 12.08 -1.06
CA MET A 190 21.32 10.81 -0.87
C MET A 190 21.10 10.05 -2.19
N ALA A 191 20.66 10.76 -3.23
CA ALA A 191 20.49 10.20 -4.56
C ALA A 191 21.82 9.64 -5.10
N THR A 192 22.91 10.37 -4.93
CA THR A 192 24.27 9.94 -5.32
C THR A 192 24.71 8.69 -4.57
N ILE A 193 24.52 8.64 -3.25
CA ILE A 193 24.93 7.50 -2.41
C ILE A 193 24.26 6.20 -2.86
N PHE A 194 23.00 6.27 -3.30
CA PHE A 194 22.22 5.10 -3.72
C PHE A 194 22.07 4.97 -5.25
N ALA A 195 22.80 5.76 -6.05
CA ALA A 195 22.69 5.78 -7.51
C ALA A 195 23.01 4.45 -8.18
N ASP A 196 23.85 3.61 -7.55
CA ASP A 196 24.24 2.28 -8.06
C ASP A 196 23.61 1.12 -7.28
N VAL A 197 22.66 1.39 -6.38
CA VAL A 197 21.98 0.37 -5.59
C VAL A 197 20.74 -0.12 -6.36
N PRO A 198 20.70 -1.40 -6.79
CA PRO A 198 19.71 -1.90 -7.74
C PRO A 198 18.25 -1.81 -7.30
N ASN A 199 17.99 -2.00 -6.00
CA ASN A 199 16.65 -2.04 -5.44
C ASN A 199 16.16 -0.68 -4.94
N VAL A 200 16.99 0.38 -4.95
CA VAL A 200 16.51 1.75 -4.71
C VAL A 200 15.89 2.28 -5.99
N VAL A 201 14.57 2.39 -5.98
CA VAL A 201 13.76 2.69 -7.18
C VAL A 201 13.14 4.07 -7.17
N GLY A 202 13.15 4.78 -6.04
CA GLY A 202 12.56 6.11 -5.93
C GLY A 202 13.00 6.88 -4.70
N MET A 203 12.71 8.17 -4.71
CA MET A 203 12.91 9.06 -3.57
C MET A 203 11.69 9.96 -3.37
N SER A 204 11.07 9.88 -2.19
CA SER A 204 10.10 10.85 -1.67
C SER A 204 10.85 12.07 -1.16
N LEU A 205 10.57 13.23 -1.77
CA LEU A 205 11.38 14.43 -1.59
C LEU A 205 11.28 15.03 -0.19
N ARG A 206 10.07 15.04 0.39
CA ARG A 206 9.83 15.59 1.72
C ARG A 206 8.51 15.08 2.28
N ASN A 207 8.54 14.61 3.50
CA ASN A 207 7.35 14.21 4.26
C ASN A 207 6.60 15.41 4.86
N GLU A 208 5.30 15.44 4.61
CA GLU A 208 4.27 16.24 5.25
C GLU A 208 4.55 17.74 5.32
N LEU A 209 4.72 18.41 4.17
CA LEU A 209 4.81 19.88 4.16
C LEU A 209 3.55 20.48 4.79
N ARG A 210 3.73 21.33 5.80
CA ARG A 210 2.65 21.78 6.71
C ARG A 210 2.97 23.09 7.43
N GLY A 211 2.08 23.52 8.31
CA GLY A 211 2.27 24.69 9.14
C GLY A 211 1.78 26.00 8.50
N PRO A 212 1.78 27.11 9.26
CA PRO A 212 1.09 28.34 8.88
C PRO A 212 1.77 29.13 7.75
N ARG A 213 3.03 28.84 7.43
CA ARG A 213 3.80 29.52 6.36
C ARG A 213 3.68 28.86 5.00
N GLN A 214 3.08 27.67 4.95
CA GLN A 214 2.97 26.89 3.73
C GLN A 214 2.25 27.68 2.63
N ASN A 215 2.79 27.66 1.42
CA ASN A 215 2.19 28.31 0.28
C ASN A 215 2.62 27.62 -1.03
N PRO A 216 1.80 27.70 -2.09
CA PRO A 216 2.16 27.09 -3.37
C PRO A 216 3.45 27.66 -3.98
N GLU A 217 3.70 28.97 -3.97
CA GLU A 217 4.85 29.56 -4.69
C GLU A 217 6.21 29.01 -4.19
N ASP A 218 6.39 28.92 -2.88
CA ASP A 218 7.56 28.29 -2.28
C ASP A 218 7.60 26.78 -2.56
N TRP A 219 6.44 26.10 -2.53
CA TRP A 219 6.36 24.68 -2.90
C TRP A 219 6.90 24.46 -4.32
N TYR A 220 6.44 25.24 -5.32
CA TYR A 220 6.95 25.09 -6.70
C TYR A 220 8.44 25.38 -6.77
N THR A 221 8.89 26.46 -6.13
CA THR A 221 10.30 26.84 -6.14
C THR A 221 11.19 25.74 -5.59
N TYR A 222 10.92 25.25 -4.38
CA TYR A 222 11.83 24.33 -3.71
C TYR A 222 11.61 22.88 -4.13
N MET A 223 10.36 22.43 -4.30
CA MET A 223 10.10 21.05 -4.71
C MET A 223 10.62 20.76 -6.13
N GLN A 224 10.56 21.74 -7.05
CA GLN A 224 11.22 21.59 -8.35
C GLN A 224 12.75 21.52 -8.20
N ARG A 225 13.37 22.39 -7.38
CA ARG A 225 14.82 22.32 -7.12
C ARG A 225 15.26 20.96 -6.55
N GLY A 226 14.51 20.43 -5.58
CA GLY A 226 14.76 19.11 -5.00
C GLY A 226 14.59 17.99 -6.02
N ALA A 227 13.56 18.07 -6.87
CA ALA A 227 13.32 17.11 -7.95
C ALA A 227 14.47 17.08 -8.96
N GLU A 228 14.95 18.24 -9.41
CA GLU A 228 16.09 18.36 -10.33
C GLU A 228 17.36 17.80 -9.70
N ALA A 229 17.63 18.08 -8.42
CA ALA A 229 18.82 17.58 -7.72
C ALA A 229 18.82 16.05 -7.61
N VAL A 230 17.67 15.44 -7.27
CA VAL A 230 17.54 13.98 -7.22
C VAL A 230 17.72 13.37 -8.61
N HIS A 231 17.03 13.87 -9.63
CA HIS A 231 17.11 13.30 -10.97
C HIS A 231 18.51 13.45 -11.59
N ALA A 232 19.17 14.60 -11.42
CA ALA A 232 20.54 14.80 -11.89
C ALA A 232 21.54 13.83 -11.25
N ALA A 233 21.38 13.51 -9.97
CA ALA A 233 22.25 12.60 -9.24
C ALA A 233 21.91 11.11 -9.47
N ASN A 234 20.62 10.78 -9.64
CA ASN A 234 20.14 9.43 -9.89
C ASN A 234 18.97 9.43 -10.89
N PRO A 235 19.26 9.47 -12.20
CA PRO A 235 18.21 9.51 -13.23
C PRO A 235 17.43 8.20 -13.35
N ARG A 236 17.86 7.14 -12.64
CA ARG A 236 17.12 5.87 -12.61
C ARG A 236 15.94 5.92 -11.66
N ALA A 237 16.03 6.67 -10.56
CA ALA A 237 15.01 6.73 -9.53
C ALA A 237 13.74 7.46 -10.00
N LEU A 238 12.58 7.03 -9.50
CA LEU A 238 11.38 7.83 -9.50
C LEU A 238 11.56 9.02 -8.55
N VAL A 239 11.05 10.18 -8.96
CA VAL A 239 11.03 11.39 -8.14
C VAL A 239 9.60 11.57 -7.63
N ILE A 240 9.40 11.42 -6.32
CA ILE A 240 8.08 11.38 -5.69
C ILE A 240 7.85 12.68 -4.92
N MET A 241 6.80 13.43 -5.28
CA MET A 241 6.51 14.77 -4.74
C MET A 241 5.23 14.78 -3.89
N GLY A 242 5.38 15.08 -2.59
CA GLY A 242 4.28 15.33 -1.66
C GLY A 242 3.65 16.72 -1.80
N GLY A 243 2.44 16.86 -1.25
CA GLY A 243 1.63 18.07 -1.31
C GLY A 243 1.79 19.02 -0.13
N LEU A 244 0.82 19.92 0.02
CA LEU A 244 0.68 20.77 1.19
C LEU A 244 -0.24 20.11 2.23
N SER A 245 -0.32 20.70 3.41
CA SER A 245 -1.21 20.27 4.50
C SER A 245 -1.04 18.80 4.85
N TYR A 246 0.18 18.44 5.26
CA TYR A 246 0.54 17.06 5.62
C TYR A 246 0.45 16.10 4.43
N ASP A 247 0.92 16.54 3.25
CA ASP A 247 0.80 15.83 1.98
C ASP A 247 -0.64 15.47 1.57
N TYR A 248 -1.66 16.04 2.23
CA TYR A 248 -3.05 15.75 1.92
C TYR A 248 -3.59 16.58 0.75
N ASP A 249 -2.97 17.72 0.43
CA ASP A 249 -3.48 18.66 -0.57
C ASP A 249 -2.51 18.92 -1.74
N LEU A 250 -2.89 18.42 -2.91
CA LEU A 250 -2.24 18.68 -4.21
C LEU A 250 -3.14 19.50 -5.14
N SER A 251 -4.26 20.06 -4.64
CA SER A 251 -5.28 20.71 -5.48
C SER A 251 -4.76 21.94 -6.23
N PHE A 252 -3.72 22.60 -5.72
CA PHE A 252 -3.07 23.73 -6.39
C PHE A 252 -2.40 23.31 -7.72
N LEU A 253 -2.10 22.02 -7.93
CA LEU A 253 -1.63 21.49 -9.21
C LEU A 253 -2.72 21.47 -10.28
N ALA A 254 -3.99 21.66 -9.90
CA ALA A 254 -5.09 21.79 -10.85
C ALA A 254 -4.91 23.05 -11.72
N ALA A 255 -4.42 24.15 -11.14
CA ALA A 255 -4.27 25.44 -11.79
C ALA A 255 -2.92 25.61 -12.52
N ARG A 256 -1.84 25.03 -12.01
CA ARG A 256 -0.49 25.10 -12.57
C ARG A 256 0.15 23.72 -12.49
N GLN A 257 0.73 23.20 -13.57
CA GLN A 257 1.49 21.95 -13.49
C GLN A 257 2.92 22.22 -13.04
N VAL A 258 3.55 21.23 -12.40
CA VAL A 258 4.98 21.31 -12.06
C VAL A 258 5.82 21.27 -13.33
N GLY A 259 6.87 22.10 -13.39
CA GLY A 259 7.81 22.13 -14.50
C GLY A 259 9.14 21.49 -14.10
N VAL A 260 9.48 20.34 -14.67
CA VAL A 260 10.79 19.69 -14.47
C VAL A 260 11.45 19.42 -15.81
N SER A 261 12.77 19.54 -15.87
CA SER A 261 13.58 19.39 -17.09
C SER A 261 13.50 17.97 -17.65
N PHE A 262 13.32 16.98 -16.76
CA PHE A 262 13.24 15.56 -17.07
C PHE A 262 11.81 15.04 -17.32
N ALA A 263 10.83 15.91 -17.56
CA ALA A 263 9.43 15.50 -17.75
C ALA A 263 9.26 14.43 -18.85
N ALA A 264 10.07 14.50 -19.92
CA ALA A 264 10.06 13.54 -21.02
C ALA A 264 10.65 12.15 -20.65
N GLU A 265 11.34 12.03 -19.52
CA GLU A 265 11.93 10.78 -19.04
C GLU A 265 10.97 9.95 -18.18
N CYS A 266 9.76 10.47 -17.93
CA CYS A 266 8.69 9.75 -17.23
C CYS A 266 9.12 9.22 -15.85
N LYS A 267 9.66 10.10 -14.99
CA LYS A 267 10.12 9.75 -13.63
C LYS A 267 9.26 10.30 -12.49
N LEU A 268 8.34 11.20 -12.79
CA LEU A 268 7.58 11.95 -11.80
C LEU A 268 6.37 11.15 -11.27
N VAL A 269 6.27 11.07 -9.95
CA VAL A 269 5.13 10.51 -9.20
C VAL A 269 4.68 11.53 -8.15
N PHE A 270 3.39 11.60 -7.85
CA PHE A 270 2.89 12.39 -6.72
C PHE A 270 2.50 11.48 -5.57
N GLU A 271 2.63 11.94 -4.33
CA GLU A 271 2.23 11.20 -3.14
C GLU A 271 1.22 11.95 -2.29
N VAL A 272 0.38 11.20 -1.58
CA VAL A 272 -0.68 11.72 -0.70
C VAL A 272 -0.75 10.91 0.58
N HIS A 273 -0.99 11.59 1.70
CA HIS A 273 -1.21 10.96 3.00
C HIS A 273 -2.69 11.03 3.36
N TRP A 274 -3.26 9.96 3.91
CA TRP A 274 -4.65 9.96 4.32
C TRP A 274 -4.88 9.12 5.57
N TYR A 275 -5.45 9.75 6.59
CA TYR A 275 -5.72 9.13 7.87
C TYR A 275 -7.09 9.54 8.41
N SER A 276 -7.62 8.74 9.36
CA SER A 276 -8.88 9.04 10.04
C SER A 276 -8.84 10.38 10.79
N PHE A 277 -7.66 10.83 11.23
CA PHE A 277 -7.54 12.07 12.00
C PHE A 277 -7.71 13.34 11.16
N SER A 278 -7.69 13.25 9.82
CA SER A 278 -8.05 14.38 8.94
C SER A 278 -9.49 14.86 9.21
N ASP A 279 -10.38 13.96 9.62
CA ASP A 279 -11.78 14.24 9.98
C ASP A 279 -12.21 13.46 11.25
N ALA A 280 -11.37 13.44 12.29
CA ALA A 280 -11.53 12.55 13.46
C ALA A 280 -12.96 12.56 14.05
N ARG A 281 -13.46 13.77 14.34
CA ARG A 281 -14.79 13.96 14.95
C ARG A 281 -15.91 13.42 14.07
N ALA A 282 -15.81 13.58 12.76
CA ALA A 282 -16.83 13.11 11.83
C ALA A 282 -16.88 11.58 11.85
N TRP A 283 -15.72 10.93 11.79
CA TRP A 283 -15.63 9.47 11.91
C TRP A 283 -16.14 8.93 13.25
N GLU A 284 -16.02 9.69 14.35
CA GLU A 284 -16.49 9.25 15.67
C GLU A 284 -18.00 9.44 15.87
N THR A 285 -18.58 10.50 15.30
CA THR A 285 -19.91 10.98 15.73
C THR A 285 -20.97 10.98 14.63
N GLU A 286 -20.56 10.97 13.36
CA GLU A 286 -21.48 11.07 12.23
C GLU A 286 -21.68 9.72 11.53
N ASN A 287 -22.59 9.69 10.55
CA ASN A 287 -22.88 8.50 9.77
C ASN A 287 -21.71 8.12 8.85
N ALA A 288 -21.17 6.91 9.00
CA ALA A 288 -20.01 6.45 8.21
C ALA A 288 -20.23 6.47 6.70
N ASN A 289 -21.45 6.28 6.18
CA ASN A 289 -21.71 6.42 4.74
C ASN A 289 -21.50 7.84 4.26
N GLU A 290 -22.06 8.81 4.98
CA GLU A 290 -21.97 10.23 4.64
C GLU A 290 -20.54 10.74 4.81
N VAL A 291 -19.87 10.33 5.89
CA VAL A 291 -18.46 10.66 6.16
C VAL A 291 -17.56 10.08 5.06
N CYS A 292 -17.68 8.78 4.75
CA CYS A 292 -16.90 8.17 3.69
C CYS A 292 -17.15 8.83 2.33
N ALA A 293 -18.40 9.17 2.02
CA ALA A 293 -18.73 9.86 0.78
C ALA A 293 -18.08 11.25 0.68
N ARG A 294 -18.07 12.02 1.77
CA ARG A 294 -17.40 13.33 1.82
C ARG A 294 -15.89 13.18 1.74
N ALA A 295 -15.31 12.24 2.49
CA ALA A 295 -13.87 12.01 2.53
C ALA A 295 -13.32 11.52 1.18
N ALA A 296 -14.01 10.58 0.51
CA ALA A 296 -13.63 10.14 -0.83
C ALA A 296 -13.72 11.28 -1.87
N ARG A 297 -14.75 12.13 -1.81
CA ARG A 297 -14.83 13.32 -2.68
C ARG A 297 -13.75 14.35 -2.38
N ASP A 298 -13.35 14.50 -1.12
CA ASP A 298 -12.26 15.38 -0.73
C ASP A 298 -10.91 14.85 -1.25
N PHE A 299 -10.65 13.55 -1.09
CA PHE A 299 -9.49 12.86 -1.69
C PHE A 299 -9.41 13.08 -3.21
N GLU A 300 -10.53 12.88 -3.93
CA GLU A 300 -10.58 13.10 -5.38
C GLU A 300 -10.27 14.55 -5.78
N ARG A 301 -10.83 15.51 -5.03
CA ARG A 301 -10.59 16.94 -5.27
C ARG A 301 -9.15 17.35 -4.99
N ARG A 302 -8.55 16.78 -3.94
CA ARG A 302 -7.22 17.17 -3.46
C ARG A 302 -6.09 16.49 -4.21
N ALA A 303 -6.24 15.23 -4.59
CA ALA A 303 -5.16 14.45 -5.19
C ALA A 303 -5.64 13.51 -6.31
N GLY A 304 -6.81 12.86 -6.17
CA GLY A 304 -7.29 11.84 -7.12
C GLY A 304 -7.40 12.34 -8.57
N PHE A 305 -7.68 13.63 -8.78
CA PHE A 305 -7.71 14.24 -10.11
C PHE A 305 -6.41 14.08 -10.92
N LEU A 306 -5.26 13.87 -10.27
CA LEU A 306 -3.97 13.63 -10.94
C LEU A 306 -3.95 12.33 -11.74
N LEU A 307 -4.68 11.31 -11.28
CA LEU A 307 -4.83 10.04 -12.00
C LEU A 307 -5.50 10.26 -13.37
N ALA A 308 -6.53 11.11 -13.42
CA ALA A 308 -7.22 11.48 -14.66
C ALA A 308 -6.34 12.35 -15.58
N ARG A 309 -5.36 13.07 -15.03
CA ARG A 309 -4.34 13.81 -15.77
C ARG A 309 -3.16 12.95 -16.23
N GLY A 310 -3.18 11.65 -15.92
CA GLY A 310 -2.16 10.71 -16.35
C GLY A 310 -0.87 10.76 -15.53
N PHE A 311 -0.95 11.15 -14.26
CA PHE A 311 0.16 11.01 -13.31
C PHE A 311 -0.11 9.89 -12.30
N PRO A 312 0.90 9.09 -11.91
CA PRO A 312 0.73 8.15 -10.81
C PRO A 312 0.52 8.89 -9.49
N LEU A 313 -0.36 8.35 -8.65
CA LEU A 313 -0.62 8.83 -7.28
C LEU A 313 -0.31 7.70 -6.29
N PHE A 314 0.67 7.95 -5.43
CA PHE A 314 1.14 7.03 -4.41
C PHE A 314 0.52 7.41 -3.06
N LEU A 315 -0.33 6.54 -2.49
CA LEU A 315 -0.83 6.69 -1.13
C LEU A 315 0.29 6.30 -0.15
N SER A 316 1.29 7.18 0.01
CA SER A 316 2.56 6.91 0.71
C SER A 316 2.40 6.75 2.21
N GLU A 317 1.28 7.23 2.78
CA GLU A 317 0.91 6.96 4.16
C GLU A 317 -0.59 6.86 4.35
N PHE A 318 -0.99 5.75 4.96
CA PHE A 318 -2.32 5.51 5.51
C PHE A 318 -2.20 4.37 6.52
N GLY A 319 -3.09 4.34 7.50
CA GLY A 319 -3.11 3.30 8.51
C GLY A 319 -4.17 3.53 9.57
N ALA A 320 -4.29 2.56 10.47
CA ALA A 320 -5.17 2.63 11.63
C ALA A 320 -4.53 1.89 12.81
N ASP A 321 -5.00 2.17 14.01
CA ASP A 321 -4.62 1.42 15.21
C ASP A 321 -5.08 -0.04 15.09
N LEU A 322 -4.14 -0.98 15.13
CA LEU A 322 -4.40 -2.40 14.91
C LEU A 322 -4.82 -3.16 16.17
N ARG A 323 -5.01 -2.49 17.31
CA ARG A 323 -5.53 -3.08 18.56
C ARG A 323 -7.05 -3.24 18.55
N GLY A 324 -7.75 -2.58 17.62
CA GLY A 324 -9.20 -2.68 17.43
C GLY A 324 -10.04 -1.76 18.33
N GLY A 325 -9.42 -1.02 19.26
CA GLY A 325 -10.12 -0.09 20.16
C GLY A 325 -10.35 1.32 19.59
N ASP A 326 -9.87 1.62 18.38
CA ASP A 326 -9.96 2.95 17.79
C ASP A 326 -11.17 3.07 16.84
N LEU A 327 -12.28 3.65 17.34
CA LEU A 327 -13.53 3.76 16.59
C LEU A 327 -13.34 4.49 15.25
N LYS A 328 -12.65 5.64 15.23
CA LYS A 328 -12.45 6.40 14.00
C LYS A 328 -11.60 5.65 12.98
N GLY A 329 -10.50 5.02 13.41
CA GLY A 329 -9.63 4.26 12.54
C GLY A 329 -10.34 3.04 11.97
N ASN A 330 -11.11 2.34 12.81
CA ASN A 330 -11.94 1.21 12.39
C ASN A 330 -12.94 1.60 11.30
N ARG A 331 -13.62 2.76 11.43
CA ARG A 331 -14.60 3.24 10.44
C ARG A 331 -13.98 3.82 9.17
N TYR A 332 -12.82 4.47 9.33
CA TYR A 332 -12.05 5.06 8.24
C TYR A 332 -11.43 4.00 7.33
N PHE A 333 -10.83 2.96 7.90
CA PHE A 333 -9.95 2.07 7.16
C PHE A 333 -10.64 1.32 6.00
N PRO A 334 -11.87 0.77 6.16
CA PRO A 334 -12.61 0.20 5.03
C PRO A 334 -12.94 1.24 3.95
N CYS A 335 -13.21 2.49 4.31
CA CYS A 335 -13.43 3.56 3.33
C CYS A 335 -12.15 3.82 2.50
N ALA A 336 -11.00 3.95 3.17
CA ALA A 336 -9.71 4.13 2.51
C ALA A 336 -9.36 2.94 1.61
N ALA A 337 -9.59 1.71 2.07
CA ALA A 337 -9.39 0.50 1.27
C ALA A 337 -10.29 0.47 0.04
N ALA A 338 -11.54 0.92 0.14
CA ALA A 338 -12.46 1.00 -1.00
C ALA A 338 -11.97 1.97 -2.08
N VAL A 339 -11.46 3.15 -1.70
CA VAL A 339 -10.88 4.14 -2.62
C VAL A 339 -9.57 3.60 -3.23
N ALA A 340 -8.70 3.03 -2.41
CA ALA A 340 -7.44 2.44 -2.88
C ALA A 340 -7.68 1.29 -3.88
N ALA A 341 -8.71 0.48 -3.67
CA ALA A 341 -9.12 -0.59 -4.59
C ALA A 341 -9.77 -0.04 -5.86
N GLU A 342 -10.70 0.92 -5.76
CA GLU A 342 -11.38 1.55 -6.89
C GLU A 342 -10.40 2.13 -7.91
N HIS A 343 -9.42 2.87 -7.41
CA HIS A 343 -8.39 3.44 -8.25
C HIS A 343 -7.23 2.47 -8.48
N ASP A 344 -7.13 1.35 -7.77
CA ASP A 344 -5.95 0.47 -7.79
C ASP A 344 -4.65 1.27 -7.55
N LEU A 345 -4.61 2.06 -6.47
CA LEU A 345 -3.49 2.96 -6.13
C LEU A 345 -2.23 2.20 -5.78
N ASP A 346 -1.07 2.75 -6.08
CA ASP A 346 0.18 2.36 -5.41
C ASP A 346 0.15 2.91 -3.97
N TRP A 347 0.72 2.21 -2.99
CA TRP A 347 0.57 2.60 -1.58
C TRP A 347 1.72 2.15 -0.67
N ALA A 348 1.90 2.84 0.46
CA ALA A 348 2.75 2.44 1.55
C ALA A 348 2.00 2.53 2.89
N TYR A 349 1.83 1.40 3.57
CA TYR A 349 1.11 1.36 4.84
C TYR A 349 1.99 1.93 5.96
N TRP A 350 1.43 2.77 6.82
CA TRP A 350 2.08 3.20 8.06
C TRP A 350 1.59 2.33 9.22
N ALA A 351 2.42 1.43 9.78
CA ALA A 351 3.85 1.23 9.49
C ALA A 351 4.35 -0.22 9.72
N LEU A 352 5.63 -0.50 9.46
CA LEU A 352 6.22 -1.83 9.64
C LEU A 352 6.47 -2.14 11.12
N GLN A 353 7.11 -1.20 11.81
CA GLN A 353 7.62 -1.33 13.17
C GLN A 353 6.51 -1.58 14.17
N GLY A 354 6.72 -2.55 15.06
CA GLY A 354 5.87 -2.74 16.24
C GLY A 354 6.33 -1.98 17.48
N SER A 355 7.57 -1.49 17.49
CA SER A 355 8.13 -0.71 18.60
C SER A 355 9.26 0.21 18.12
N TYR A 356 9.53 1.26 18.88
CA TYR A 356 10.68 2.15 18.66
C TYR A 356 11.82 1.86 19.63
N ALA A 357 13.06 1.98 19.17
CA ALA A 357 14.25 2.03 20.02
C ALA A 357 14.16 3.23 20.96
N LEU A 358 13.79 4.39 20.42
CA LEU A 358 13.49 5.62 21.16
C LEU A 358 12.49 6.46 20.37
N ARG A 359 11.42 6.89 21.04
CA ARG A 359 10.48 7.88 20.48
C ARG A 359 10.07 8.84 21.59
N GLN A 360 10.31 10.13 21.38
CA GLN A 360 9.93 11.19 22.32
C GLN A 360 10.40 10.93 23.76
N GLY A 361 11.63 10.43 23.91
CA GLY A 361 12.23 10.13 25.22
C GLY A 361 11.81 8.79 25.84
N VAL A 362 10.96 8.01 25.18
CA VAL A 362 10.51 6.70 25.66
C VAL A 362 11.19 5.59 24.87
N ALA A 363 12.02 4.79 25.56
CA ALA A 363 12.62 3.60 24.98
C ALA A 363 11.59 2.47 24.85
N GLY A 364 11.60 1.73 23.73
CA GLY A 364 10.69 0.60 23.53
C GLY A 364 9.22 1.00 23.38
N MET A 365 8.90 2.25 22.99
CA MET A 365 7.51 2.69 22.83
C MET A 365 6.78 1.78 21.82
N ASP A 366 5.57 1.32 22.17
CA ASP A 366 4.72 0.49 21.30
C ASP A 366 4.18 1.30 20.12
N GLU A 367 4.33 0.77 18.91
CA GLU A 367 3.72 1.32 17.70
C GLU A 367 2.46 0.54 17.36
N VAL A 368 1.32 1.12 17.71
CA VAL A 368 0.02 0.46 17.63
C VAL A 368 -0.54 0.43 16.20
N TYR A 369 0.00 1.26 15.30
CA TYR A 369 -0.28 1.21 13.87
C TYR A 369 0.58 0.15 13.15
N GLY A 370 1.60 -0.39 13.83
CA GLY A 370 2.57 -1.33 13.29
C GLY A 370 1.97 -2.66 12.85
N VAL A 371 2.27 -3.11 11.63
CA VAL A 371 1.87 -4.43 11.13
C VAL A 371 2.53 -5.56 11.92
N LEU A 372 3.73 -5.34 12.45
CA LEU A 372 4.42 -6.25 13.35
C LEU A 372 4.04 -5.96 14.81
N ASP A 373 4.05 -7.00 15.63
CA ASP A 373 3.88 -6.88 17.06
C ASP A 373 5.08 -6.18 17.73
N TRP A 374 4.94 -5.78 18.99
CA TRP A 374 5.99 -5.10 19.74
C TRP A 374 7.34 -5.84 19.73
N SER A 375 7.31 -7.18 19.65
CA SER A 375 8.51 -8.03 19.65
C SER A 375 9.14 -8.19 18.26
N TRP A 376 8.49 -7.67 17.22
CA TRP A 376 8.86 -7.87 15.81
C TRP A 376 8.86 -9.34 15.39
N SER A 377 8.17 -10.23 16.10
CA SER A 377 8.27 -11.68 15.83
C SER A 377 7.13 -12.22 14.96
N LYS A 378 6.03 -11.48 14.86
CA LYS A 378 4.82 -11.90 14.14
C LYS A 378 3.94 -10.71 13.77
N PRO A 379 2.92 -10.90 12.91
CA PRO A 379 1.88 -9.90 12.70
C PRO A 379 1.21 -9.50 14.01
N ARG A 380 0.97 -8.21 14.20
CA ARG A 380 0.23 -7.68 15.36
C ARG A 380 -1.22 -8.18 15.38
N ASN A 381 -1.85 -8.20 14.20
CA ASN A 381 -3.25 -8.56 14.06
C ASN A 381 -3.49 -9.36 12.77
N GLU A 382 -3.58 -10.68 12.92
CA GLU A 382 -3.81 -11.62 11.82
C GLU A 382 -5.20 -11.45 11.17
N THR A 383 -6.16 -10.83 11.86
CA THR A 383 -7.50 -10.57 11.33
C THR A 383 -7.54 -9.31 10.45
N VAL A 384 -6.66 -8.34 10.70
CA VAL A 384 -6.59 -7.10 9.90
C VAL A 384 -5.64 -7.25 8.71
N LEU A 385 -4.59 -8.07 8.82
CA LEU A 385 -3.62 -8.29 7.75
C LEU A 385 -4.24 -8.64 6.39
N PRO A 386 -5.24 -9.56 6.28
CA PRO A 386 -5.89 -9.85 5.00
C PRO A 386 -6.53 -8.63 4.33
N ARG A 387 -6.98 -7.64 5.11
CA ARG A 387 -7.58 -6.39 4.59
C ARG A 387 -6.54 -5.53 3.86
N ILE A 388 -5.31 -5.49 4.39
CA ILE A 388 -4.17 -4.82 3.74
C ILE A 388 -3.72 -5.62 2.52
N GLN A 389 -3.59 -6.94 2.67
CA GLN A 389 -3.10 -7.84 1.61
C GLN A 389 -4.00 -7.83 0.36
N ALA A 390 -5.30 -7.62 0.55
CA ALA A 390 -6.26 -7.49 -0.54
C ALA A 390 -5.87 -6.42 -1.59
N LEU A 391 -5.15 -5.38 -1.18
CA LEU A 391 -4.75 -4.26 -2.02
C LEU A 391 -3.39 -4.47 -2.70
N GLN A 392 -2.67 -5.56 -2.40
CA GLN A 392 -1.31 -5.83 -2.92
C GLN A 392 -1.32 -6.27 -4.39
N ARG A 393 -2.42 -6.87 -4.87
CA ARG A 393 -2.50 -7.39 -6.23
C ARG A 393 -2.91 -6.27 -7.20
N PRO A 394 -2.17 -6.02 -8.30
CA PRO A 394 -2.65 -5.17 -9.37
C PRO A 394 -3.84 -5.82 -10.09
N ILE A 395 -4.93 -5.07 -10.22
CA ILE A 395 -6.17 -5.50 -10.86
C ILE A 395 -6.35 -4.87 -12.26
N GLN A 396 -5.55 -3.86 -12.61
CA GLN A 396 -5.55 -3.24 -13.94
C GLN A 396 -4.19 -2.63 -14.32
N GLY A 397 -4.10 -2.11 -15.55
CA GLY A 397 -2.94 -1.36 -16.05
C GLY A 397 -2.12 -2.11 -17.12
N PRO A 398 -1.07 -1.44 -17.66
CA PRO A 398 -0.20 -2.01 -18.68
C PRO A 398 0.36 -3.39 -18.31
N GLY A 399 0.30 -4.34 -19.23
CA GLY A 399 0.74 -5.73 -18.98
C GLY A 399 -0.25 -6.60 -18.19
N TYR A 400 -1.41 -6.08 -17.79
CA TYR A 400 -2.48 -6.79 -17.06
C TYR A 400 -3.84 -6.78 -17.78
N GLY A 401 -3.89 -6.43 -19.07
CA GLY A 401 -5.09 -6.51 -19.93
C GLY A 401 -5.43 -7.94 -20.37
N GLU A 402 -5.49 -8.88 -19.43
CA GLU A 402 -5.70 -10.31 -19.67
C GLU A 402 -7.15 -10.66 -20.06
N ALA A 403 -8.09 -9.75 -19.75
CA ALA A 403 -9.50 -9.82 -20.11
C ALA A 403 -10.05 -8.41 -20.41
N LEU A 404 -11.20 -8.33 -21.09
CA LEU A 404 -11.94 -7.06 -21.21
C LEU A 404 -12.24 -6.48 -19.82
N PRO A 405 -12.42 -5.15 -19.65
CA PRO A 405 -12.79 -4.56 -18.36
C PRO A 405 -14.11 -5.13 -17.80
N TYR A 406 -14.11 -5.55 -16.54
CA TYR A 406 -15.28 -6.06 -15.82
C TYR A 406 -15.32 -5.55 -14.39
N THR A 407 -16.48 -5.74 -13.74
CA THR A 407 -16.71 -5.35 -12.36
C THR A 407 -16.36 -6.50 -11.41
N VAL A 408 -15.65 -6.16 -10.35
CA VAL A 408 -15.43 -6.97 -9.15
C VAL A 408 -16.23 -6.36 -8.02
N LEU A 409 -16.90 -7.19 -7.21
CA LEU A 409 -17.60 -6.75 -6.01
C LEU A 409 -16.67 -6.92 -4.80
N PHE A 410 -15.94 -5.86 -4.46
CA PHE A 410 -14.97 -5.84 -3.37
C PHE A 410 -15.64 -5.47 -2.03
N HIS A 411 -15.41 -6.25 -0.98
CA HIS A 411 -15.93 -5.99 0.36
C HIS A 411 -14.79 -5.46 1.27
N PRO A 412 -14.69 -4.13 1.45
CA PRO A 412 -13.50 -3.48 2.00
C PRO A 412 -13.24 -3.81 3.47
N LEU A 413 -14.29 -4.08 4.26
CA LEU A 413 -14.12 -4.48 5.66
C LEU A 413 -13.37 -5.82 5.79
N THR A 414 -13.50 -6.71 4.82
CA THR A 414 -12.87 -8.04 4.86
C THR A 414 -11.63 -8.17 3.97
N GLY A 415 -11.47 -7.30 2.97
CA GLY A 415 -10.46 -7.48 1.93
C GLY A 415 -10.77 -8.61 0.94
N LEU A 416 -12.00 -9.13 0.95
CA LEU A 416 -12.43 -10.23 0.09
C LEU A 416 -13.36 -9.71 -1.02
N CYS A 417 -13.56 -10.53 -2.05
CA CYS A 417 -14.45 -10.23 -3.16
C CYS A 417 -15.59 -11.24 -3.22
N ALA A 418 -16.76 -10.79 -3.65
CA ALA A 418 -17.89 -11.68 -3.89
C ALA A 418 -17.57 -12.62 -5.05
N ALA A 419 -17.84 -13.90 -4.81
CA ALA A 419 -17.59 -14.96 -5.76
C ALA A 419 -18.70 -16.03 -5.72
N ALA A 420 -18.81 -16.63 -6.88
CA ALA A 420 -19.63 -17.72 -7.34
C ALA A 420 -19.57 -18.99 -6.49
N ALA A 421 -20.49 -19.28 -5.57
CA ALA A 421 -20.55 -20.57 -4.88
C ALA A 421 -21.80 -21.36 -5.32
N ALA A 422 -21.65 -22.24 -6.33
CA ALA A 422 -22.78 -22.89 -6.99
C ALA A 422 -23.84 -21.86 -7.47
N ASN A 423 -25.03 -21.86 -6.86
CA ASN A 423 -26.13 -20.94 -7.14
C ASN A 423 -26.26 -19.80 -6.11
N THR A 424 -25.28 -19.59 -5.23
CA THR A 424 -25.22 -18.51 -4.25
C THR A 424 -23.91 -17.73 -4.36
N LEU A 425 -23.71 -16.74 -3.48
CA LEU A 425 -22.48 -15.96 -3.38
C LEU A 425 -21.79 -16.14 -2.02
N GLU A 426 -20.46 -16.13 -2.06
CA GLU A 426 -19.57 -16.13 -0.89
C GLU A 426 -18.42 -15.15 -1.09
N LEU A 427 -17.86 -14.64 0.00
CA LEU A 427 -16.60 -13.91 0.00
C LEU A 427 -15.41 -14.86 -0.18
N ARG A 428 -14.51 -14.51 -1.10
CA ARG A 428 -13.28 -15.23 -1.41
C ARG A 428 -12.11 -14.28 -1.67
N PRO A 429 -10.85 -14.76 -1.65
CA PRO A 429 -9.73 -13.97 -2.12
C PRO A 429 -10.01 -13.37 -3.51
N CYS A 430 -9.64 -12.10 -3.73
CA CYS A 430 -10.00 -11.38 -4.95
C CYS A 430 -9.32 -11.90 -6.24
N ASN A 431 -8.39 -12.84 -6.13
CA ASN A 431 -7.88 -13.61 -7.28
C ASN A 431 -8.81 -14.76 -7.71
N GLU A 432 -9.80 -15.10 -6.90
CA GLU A 432 -10.83 -16.11 -7.16
C GLU A 432 -12.19 -15.50 -7.54
N THR A 433 -12.26 -14.18 -7.72
CA THR A 433 -13.52 -13.48 -8.04
C THR A 433 -14.01 -13.76 -9.47
N ASP A 434 -15.33 -13.68 -9.66
CA ASP A 434 -15.94 -13.74 -10.98
C ASP A 434 -15.91 -12.39 -11.70
N ALA A 435 -16.11 -12.46 -13.02
CA ALA A 435 -16.31 -11.27 -13.82
C ALA A 435 -17.78 -10.85 -13.85
N TRP A 436 -18.12 -9.70 -13.27
CA TRP A 436 -19.46 -9.13 -13.31
C TRP A 436 -19.59 -8.07 -14.40
N ALA A 437 -20.76 -8.00 -15.01
CA ALA A 437 -21.23 -6.87 -15.78
C ALA A 437 -22.24 -6.08 -14.94
N TYR A 438 -22.04 -4.77 -14.86
CA TYR A 438 -22.97 -3.84 -14.23
C TYR A 438 -22.99 -2.55 -15.06
N ALA A 439 -24.13 -2.25 -15.68
CA ALA A 439 -24.31 -1.04 -16.49
C ALA A 439 -25.71 -0.44 -16.24
N PRO A 440 -25.81 0.85 -15.90
CA PRO A 440 -27.09 1.57 -15.92
C PRO A 440 -27.70 1.60 -17.35
N PRO A 441 -29.03 1.73 -17.52
CA PRO A 441 -30.06 1.98 -16.49
C PRO A 441 -30.74 0.71 -15.95
N ALA A 442 -30.51 -0.47 -16.53
CA ALA A 442 -31.14 -1.73 -16.11
C ALA A 442 -30.44 -2.39 -14.89
N SER A 443 -29.27 -1.88 -14.50
CA SER A 443 -28.49 -2.17 -13.28
C SER A 443 -28.57 -3.61 -12.76
N THR A 444 -28.49 -4.58 -13.67
CA THR A 444 -28.46 -6.00 -13.34
C THR A 444 -27.00 -6.42 -13.15
N LEU A 445 -26.71 -7.16 -12.07
CA LEU A 445 -25.40 -7.79 -11.88
C LEU A 445 -25.41 -9.17 -12.54
N VAL A 446 -24.70 -9.29 -13.67
CA VAL A 446 -24.67 -10.49 -14.51
C VAL A 446 -23.25 -11.03 -14.60
N LEU A 447 -23.07 -12.35 -14.55
CA LEU A 447 -21.75 -12.98 -14.77
C LEU A 447 -21.37 -12.94 -16.26
N ARG A 448 -20.20 -12.36 -16.59
CA ARG A 448 -19.77 -12.06 -17.96
C ARG A 448 -19.24 -13.27 -18.75
N ASP A 449 -18.63 -14.25 -18.08
CA ASP A 449 -17.91 -15.35 -18.74
C ASP A 449 -18.78 -16.56 -19.13
N ALA A 450 -20.11 -16.44 -19.12
CA ALA A 450 -20.95 -17.43 -19.76
C ALA A 450 -21.26 -17.00 -21.21
N ALA A 451 -20.61 -17.65 -22.15
CA ALA A 451 -20.90 -17.51 -23.57
C ALA A 451 -22.21 -18.28 -23.89
N ALA A 452 -23.39 -17.71 -23.63
CA ALA A 452 -24.69 -18.12 -24.19
C ALA A 452 -25.82 -17.23 -23.65
N ALA A 453 -26.89 -17.05 -24.42
CA ALA A 453 -28.14 -16.48 -23.91
C ALA A 453 -28.61 -17.26 -22.64
N GLY A 454 -29.05 -16.54 -21.59
CA GLY A 454 -29.51 -17.14 -20.32
C GLY A 454 -28.52 -17.08 -19.15
N LEU A 455 -27.74 -16.01 -19.03
CA LEU A 455 -26.73 -15.85 -17.98
C LEU A 455 -27.35 -15.71 -16.59
N PRO A 456 -26.79 -16.35 -15.55
CA PRO A 456 -27.24 -16.14 -14.19
C PRO A 456 -26.97 -14.71 -13.76
N CYS A 457 -28.03 -14.01 -13.36
CA CYS A 457 -27.94 -12.73 -12.67
C CYS A 457 -28.10 -12.94 -11.17
N LEU A 458 -27.56 -11.98 -10.42
CA LEU A 458 -27.76 -11.89 -8.99
C LEU A 458 -29.19 -11.45 -8.67
N ARG A 459 -29.83 -12.16 -7.76
CA ARG A 459 -31.17 -11.88 -7.28
C ARG A 459 -31.24 -12.00 -5.75
N ALA A 460 -31.95 -11.05 -5.13
CA ALA A 460 -32.29 -11.09 -3.72
C ALA A 460 -33.44 -12.07 -3.46
N GLU A 461 -33.40 -12.78 -2.33
CA GLU A 461 -34.45 -13.75 -1.95
C GLU A 461 -35.30 -13.30 -0.76
N GLY A 462 -34.85 -12.30 -0.01
CA GLY A 462 -35.54 -11.78 1.18
C GLY A 462 -34.57 -11.58 2.35
N ARG A 463 -35.11 -11.10 3.48
CA ARG A 463 -34.30 -10.81 4.67
C ARG A 463 -33.61 -12.05 5.23
N GLY A 464 -32.30 -11.97 5.43
CA GLY A 464 -31.45 -13.02 6.00
C GLY A 464 -31.24 -14.22 5.06
N LEU A 465 -31.75 -14.17 3.83
CA LEU A 465 -31.62 -15.25 2.86
C LEU A 465 -30.41 -15.01 1.95
N LEU A 466 -29.80 -16.11 1.51
CA LEU A 466 -28.66 -16.09 0.57
C LEU A 466 -29.07 -15.41 -0.73
N ALA A 467 -28.21 -14.51 -1.22
CA ALA A 467 -28.35 -13.97 -2.57
C ALA A 467 -28.09 -15.09 -3.59
N ARG A 468 -28.94 -15.20 -4.61
CA ARG A 468 -28.94 -16.32 -5.55
C ARG A 468 -28.58 -15.92 -6.97
N LEU A 469 -28.06 -16.89 -7.70
CA LEU A 469 -27.76 -16.83 -9.12
C LEU A 469 -28.74 -17.69 -9.91
N GLY A 470 -29.41 -17.11 -10.92
CA GLY A 470 -30.36 -17.84 -11.74
C GLY A 470 -30.53 -17.30 -13.17
N ALA A 471 -30.62 -18.20 -14.15
CA ALA A 471 -30.74 -17.87 -15.57
C ALA A 471 -32.10 -17.25 -15.97
N LYS A 472 -33.15 -17.53 -15.20
CA LYS A 472 -34.51 -16.95 -15.36
C LYS A 472 -34.80 -15.83 -14.36
N ALA A 473 -33.80 -15.43 -13.58
CA ALA A 473 -33.96 -14.57 -12.43
C ALA A 473 -33.78 -13.08 -12.78
N CYS A 474 -33.74 -12.71 -14.06
CA CYS A 474 -33.30 -11.39 -14.51
C CYS A 474 -34.47 -10.56 -15.01
N GLY A 475 -34.57 -9.32 -14.52
CA GLY A 475 -35.57 -8.35 -14.96
C GLY A 475 -36.77 -8.19 -14.02
N ASP A 476 -36.74 -8.82 -12.85
CA ASP A 476 -37.66 -8.50 -11.75
C ASP A 476 -37.07 -7.45 -10.79
N ALA A 477 -37.89 -6.93 -9.87
CA ALA A 477 -37.45 -5.91 -8.92
C ALA A 477 -36.29 -6.40 -8.02
N LEU A 478 -36.28 -7.70 -7.69
CA LEU A 478 -35.27 -8.31 -6.82
C LEU A 478 -33.95 -8.66 -7.53
N SER A 479 -33.87 -8.46 -8.84
CA SER A 479 -32.65 -8.58 -9.65
C SER A 479 -32.16 -7.25 -10.24
N THR A 480 -32.87 -6.16 -9.93
CA THR A 480 -32.53 -4.80 -10.36
C THR A 480 -31.82 -4.07 -9.23
N TRP A 481 -30.49 -4.02 -9.28
CA TRP A 481 -29.65 -3.49 -8.22
C TRP A 481 -29.39 -1.99 -8.39
N ARG A 482 -29.16 -1.24 -7.31
CA ARG A 482 -28.71 0.15 -7.35
C ARG A 482 -27.71 0.43 -6.25
N LEU A 483 -26.88 1.45 -6.43
CA LEU A 483 -26.00 1.95 -5.38
C LEU A 483 -26.80 2.96 -4.54
N ALA A 484 -27.26 2.53 -3.35
CA ALA A 484 -28.28 3.24 -2.59
C ALA A 484 -27.74 4.29 -1.61
N SER A 485 -26.47 4.21 -1.21
CA SER A 485 -25.84 5.12 -0.25
C SER A 485 -25.03 6.23 -0.92
N ASP A 486 -24.80 7.33 -0.19
CA ASP A 486 -23.95 8.44 -0.66
C ASP A 486 -22.50 8.00 -0.95
N SER A 487 -22.03 6.98 -0.24
CA SER A 487 -20.73 6.34 -0.45
C SER A 487 -20.69 5.46 -1.72
N GLY A 488 -21.85 5.16 -2.31
CA GLY A 488 -21.99 4.28 -3.46
C GLY A 488 -21.70 2.80 -3.18
N MET A 489 -21.65 2.38 -1.91
CA MET A 489 -21.24 1.01 -1.53
C MET A 489 -22.41 0.09 -1.12
N HIS A 490 -23.62 0.61 -0.96
CA HIS A 490 -24.79 -0.23 -0.70
C HIS A 490 -25.39 -0.73 -2.01
N VAL A 491 -25.10 -1.99 -2.37
CA VAL A 491 -25.68 -2.67 -3.53
C VAL A 491 -27.07 -3.20 -3.14
N ALA A 492 -28.13 -2.51 -3.58
CA ALA A 492 -29.48 -2.68 -3.05
C ALA A 492 -30.55 -2.97 -4.12
N VAL A 493 -31.61 -3.67 -3.74
CA VAL A 493 -32.85 -3.85 -4.52
C VAL A 493 -34.04 -3.24 -3.78
N GLU A 494 -35.08 -2.84 -4.51
CA GLU A 494 -36.36 -2.48 -3.90
C GLU A 494 -37.09 -3.76 -3.45
N SER A 495 -37.49 -3.81 -2.18
CA SER A 495 -38.24 -4.94 -1.61
C SER A 495 -39.75 -4.73 -1.77
N PRO A 496 -40.47 -5.67 -2.39
CA PRO A 496 -41.93 -5.68 -2.33
C PRO A 496 -42.43 -5.80 -0.88
N PRO A 497 -43.63 -5.27 -0.57
CA PRO A 497 -44.24 -5.41 0.75
C PRO A 497 -44.35 -6.88 1.17
N GLY A 498 -43.91 -7.21 2.39
CA GLY A 498 -44.04 -8.55 2.98
C GLY A 498 -42.81 -9.47 2.86
N LEU A 499 -41.76 -9.07 2.13
CA LEU A 499 -40.48 -9.81 2.06
C LEU A 499 -39.44 -9.39 3.13
N ASP A 500 -39.63 -8.24 3.75
CA ASP A 500 -38.74 -7.62 4.75
C ASP A 500 -39.36 -7.54 6.17
N SER A 501 -40.56 -8.10 6.34
CA SER A 501 -41.39 -8.02 7.56
C SER A 501 -41.81 -6.58 7.95
N GLY A 502 -41.69 -5.61 7.03
CA GLY A 502 -42.06 -4.21 7.19
C GLY A 502 -42.85 -3.67 6.00
N GLY A 503 -43.35 -2.44 6.08
CA GLY A 503 -44.20 -1.80 5.07
C GLY A 503 -43.49 -1.34 3.80
N GLY A 504 -42.56 -2.15 3.25
CA GLY A 504 -41.70 -1.82 2.11
C GLY A 504 -40.40 -1.12 2.53
N GLY A 505 -39.34 -1.37 1.76
CA GLY A 505 -37.98 -0.88 2.01
C GLY A 505 -36.97 -1.41 0.98
N MET A 506 -35.68 -1.17 1.20
CA MET A 506 -34.60 -1.73 0.36
C MET A 506 -33.91 -2.90 1.05
N LEU A 507 -33.53 -3.91 0.27
CA LEU A 507 -32.61 -4.96 0.70
C LEU A 507 -31.23 -4.72 0.09
N CYS A 508 -30.20 -4.71 0.92
CA CYS A 508 -28.80 -4.58 0.54
C CYS A 508 -28.09 -5.94 0.61
N LEU A 509 -27.06 -6.13 -0.24
CA LEU A 509 -26.07 -7.17 -0.01
C LEU A 509 -25.42 -6.98 1.36
N ASP A 510 -25.24 -8.08 2.07
CA ASP A 510 -24.70 -8.10 3.42
C ASP A 510 -23.87 -9.37 3.61
N VAL A 511 -22.81 -9.28 4.41
CA VAL A 511 -22.03 -10.45 4.82
C VAL A 511 -22.80 -11.19 5.90
N GLY A 512 -23.05 -12.48 5.70
CA GLY A 512 -23.73 -13.36 6.63
C GLY A 512 -23.05 -13.46 7.99
N ALA A 513 -23.74 -14.02 8.98
CA ALA A 513 -23.21 -14.18 10.34
C ALA A 513 -21.98 -15.11 10.42
N ASP A 514 -21.77 -15.95 9.41
CA ASP A 514 -20.59 -16.80 9.24
C ASP A 514 -19.35 -16.03 8.74
N GLY A 515 -19.49 -14.74 8.42
CA GLY A 515 -18.41 -13.90 7.88
C GLY A 515 -18.04 -14.19 6.42
N ARG A 516 -18.79 -15.06 5.73
CA ARG A 516 -18.43 -15.56 4.39
C ARG A 516 -19.58 -15.57 3.41
N SER A 517 -20.76 -16.04 3.80
CA SER A 517 -21.92 -16.09 2.92
C SER A 517 -22.38 -14.68 2.57
N ILE A 518 -22.92 -14.47 1.37
CA ILE A 518 -23.55 -13.19 1.00
C ILE A 518 -25.06 -13.36 1.03
N VAL A 519 -25.70 -12.60 1.92
CA VAL A 519 -27.15 -12.59 2.15
C VAL A 519 -27.72 -11.23 1.75
N THR A 520 -29.06 -11.12 1.79
CA THR A 520 -29.74 -9.83 1.67
C THR A 520 -30.44 -9.45 2.96
N ASN A 521 -30.23 -8.22 3.44
CA ASN A 521 -30.86 -7.68 4.64
C ASN A 521 -31.38 -6.27 4.38
N PRO A 522 -32.31 -5.74 5.21
CA PRO A 522 -32.67 -4.33 5.15
C PRO A 522 -31.43 -3.45 5.15
N CYS A 523 -31.37 -2.49 4.24
CA CYS A 523 -30.23 -1.60 4.13
C CYS A 523 -30.02 -0.82 5.42
N ALA A 524 -28.82 -0.90 5.98
CA ALA A 524 -28.44 -0.28 7.24
C ALA A 524 -27.79 1.09 6.99
N CYS A 525 -28.02 2.01 7.94
CA CYS A 525 -27.29 3.27 8.06
C CYS A 525 -27.22 4.14 6.79
N LEU A 526 -28.18 4.05 5.86
CA LEU A 526 -28.14 4.83 4.61
C LEU A 526 -28.09 6.34 4.85
N ARG A 527 -28.73 6.80 5.93
CA ARG A 527 -28.76 8.19 6.44
C ARG A 527 -28.98 8.16 7.95
N GLY A 528 -28.78 9.30 8.62
CA GLY A 528 -29.20 9.48 10.02
C GLY A 528 -28.12 9.10 11.04
N ASP A 529 -28.51 8.50 12.17
CA ASP A 529 -27.68 8.37 13.38
C ASP A 529 -26.26 7.81 13.13
N GLY A 530 -25.26 8.48 13.72
CA GLY A 530 -23.85 8.14 13.63
C GLY A 530 -23.43 6.89 14.40
N THR A 531 -24.30 6.35 15.27
CA THR A 531 -24.05 5.09 16.01
C THR A 531 -24.18 3.82 15.16
N CYS A 532 -24.72 3.94 13.95
CA CYS A 532 -24.98 2.81 13.06
C CYS A 532 -23.72 2.41 12.27
N ASP A 533 -23.48 1.10 12.15
CA ASP A 533 -22.35 0.51 11.40
C ASP A 533 -22.82 -0.07 10.04
N PRO A 534 -22.44 0.54 8.90
CA PRO A 534 -22.79 0.06 7.57
C PRO A 534 -21.80 -0.94 6.95
N GLU A 535 -20.65 -1.19 7.58
CA GLU A 535 -19.47 -1.71 6.89
C GLU A 535 -19.64 -3.14 6.36
N ARG A 536 -20.51 -3.95 6.99
CA ARG A 536 -20.88 -5.29 6.52
C ARG A 536 -21.70 -5.30 5.23
N GLN A 537 -22.31 -4.16 4.88
CA GLN A 537 -23.12 -3.98 3.68
C GLN A 537 -22.37 -3.18 2.60
N TRP A 538 -21.11 -2.85 2.82
CA TRP A 538 -20.29 -2.15 1.85
C TRP A 538 -19.73 -3.10 0.81
N PHE A 539 -20.19 -2.99 -0.43
CA PHE A 539 -19.63 -3.64 -1.60
C PHE A 539 -19.25 -2.59 -2.62
N LYS A 540 -17.94 -2.38 -2.80
CA LYS A 540 -17.39 -1.46 -3.81
C LYS A 540 -17.30 -2.17 -5.15
N LEU A 541 -17.87 -1.55 -6.18
CA LEU A 541 -17.72 -2.02 -7.55
C LEU A 541 -16.38 -1.52 -8.09
N VAL A 542 -15.46 -2.43 -8.36
CA VAL A 542 -14.09 -2.12 -8.78
C VAL A 542 -13.86 -2.66 -10.19
N THR A 543 -13.19 -1.89 -11.05
CA THR A 543 -12.86 -2.34 -12.40
C THR A 543 -11.60 -3.20 -12.40
N SER A 544 -11.67 -4.37 -13.03
CA SER A 544 -10.54 -5.27 -13.25
C SER A 544 -10.39 -5.61 -14.73
N THR A 545 -9.15 -5.84 -15.13
CA THR A 545 -8.78 -6.38 -16.46
C THR A 545 -7.97 -7.68 -16.35
N ARG A 546 -7.79 -8.20 -15.12
CA ARG A 546 -7.13 -9.49 -14.89
C ARG A 546 -7.98 -10.65 -15.40
N ARG A 547 -7.34 -11.79 -15.63
CA ARG A 547 -8.07 -13.04 -15.85
C ARG A 547 -8.91 -13.34 -14.60
N ALA A 548 -10.23 -13.46 -14.79
CA ALA A 548 -11.14 -13.97 -13.77
C ALA A 548 -10.91 -15.46 -13.53
N ALA A 549 -11.27 -15.96 -12.35
CA ALA A 549 -11.15 -17.38 -12.05
C ALA A 549 -12.07 -18.18 -12.99
N ARG A 550 -11.49 -19.04 -13.83
CA ARG A 550 -12.27 -19.94 -14.69
C ARG A 550 -12.97 -20.98 -13.81
N ARG A 551 -14.30 -21.01 -13.87
CA ARG A 551 -15.07 -22.14 -13.36
C ARG A 551 -14.84 -23.36 -14.26
N PRO A 552 -14.67 -24.58 -13.71
CA PRO A 552 -15.02 -25.78 -14.45
C PRO A 552 -16.49 -25.65 -14.87
N PRO A 553 -16.88 -26.08 -16.07
CA PRO A 553 -18.29 -26.09 -16.44
C PRO A 553 -19.06 -26.90 -15.39
N ALA A 554 -19.94 -26.23 -14.65
CA ALA A 554 -20.89 -26.91 -13.80
C ALA A 554 -21.75 -27.78 -14.74
N THR A 555 -21.67 -29.09 -14.59
CA THR A 555 -22.69 -30.00 -15.11
C THR A 555 -24.01 -29.57 -14.50
N LEU A 556 -24.79 -28.81 -15.26
CA LEU A 556 -26.19 -28.52 -14.97
C LEU A 556 -26.91 -29.88 -14.97
N ALA A 557 -27.24 -30.38 -13.78
CA ALA A 557 -28.18 -31.48 -13.57
C ALA A 557 -29.53 -30.91 -13.15
#